data_AF-A0A3A2ZUW3-F1
#
_entry.id   AF-A0A3A2ZUW3-F1
#
_cell.length_a   1.000
_cell.length_b   1.000
_cell.length_c   1.000
_cell.angle_alpha   90.00
_cell.angle_beta   90.00
_cell.angle_gamma   90.00
#
_symmetry.space_group_name_H-M   'P 1'
#
loop_
_entity.id
_entity.type
_entity.pdbx_description
1 polymer ?
#
loop_
_entity_poly.entity_id
_entity_poly.type
_entity_poly.pdbx_seq_one_letter_code
_entity_poly.pdbx_strand_id
1 'polypeptide(L)'
;MSVPPIAKATLQAAVINAGSNILAQGITAVRDEKQFQLDLQALLQFTTCAFIVSPMTFLWLEGLESYFPGNSEEKDVKENRSKSKSKDTGSPKLNIKNTIAKIVIDQIIGGAWNTVLFIATMGMLRGMEYEAILEQIRNVRVLAI
;
A
#
# COMPACT_ATOMS: atom_id res chain seq x y z
N MET A 1 -8.23 2.29 -24.61
CA MET A 1 -6.86 2.45 -24.09
C MET A 1 -6.79 1.74 -22.75
N SER A 2 -5.77 0.92 -22.48
CA SER A 2 -5.63 0.22 -21.20
C SER A 2 -5.19 1.19 -20.10
N VAL A 3 -5.94 1.25 -19.00
CA VAL A 3 -5.58 2.06 -17.82
C VAL A 3 -4.25 1.57 -17.23
N PRO A 4 -3.29 2.45 -16.88
CA PRO A 4 -2.02 2.06 -16.27
C PRO A 4 -2.22 1.23 -14.98
N PRO A 5 -1.37 0.22 -14.70
CA PRO A 5 -1.48 -0.61 -13.49
C PRO A 5 -1.50 0.20 -12.19
N ILE A 6 -0.63 1.20 -12.07
CA ILE A 6 -0.56 2.11 -10.92
C ILE A 6 -1.88 2.87 -10.68
N ALA A 7 -2.55 3.30 -11.76
CA ALA A 7 -3.82 4.01 -11.66
C ALA A 7 -4.96 3.08 -11.21
N LYS A 8 -4.96 1.81 -11.68
CA LYS A 8 -5.91 0.79 -11.21
C LYS A 8 -5.70 0.48 -9.73
N ALA A 9 -4.45 0.25 -9.31
CA ALA A 9 -4.12 -0.06 -7.92
C ALA A 9 -4.47 1.10 -6.99
N THR A 10 -4.15 2.33 -7.39
CA THR A 10 -4.48 3.54 -6.63
C THR A 10 -5.98 3.72 -6.48
N LEU A 11 -6.75 3.55 -7.56
CA LEU A 11 -8.21 3.66 -7.50
C LEU A 11 -8.82 2.58 -6.60
N GLN A 12 -8.34 1.34 -6.72
CA GLN A 12 -8.77 0.24 -5.85
C GLN A 12 -8.48 0.55 -4.37
N ALA A 13 -7.28 1.03 -4.06
CA ALA A 13 -6.89 1.40 -2.70
C ALA A 13 -7.72 2.57 -2.16
N ALA A 14 -8.05 3.56 -2.99
CA ALA A 14 -8.90 4.68 -2.61
C ALA A 14 -10.34 4.23 -2.31
N VAL A 15 -10.91 3.37 -3.15
CA VAL A 15 -12.26 2.80 -2.93
C VAL A 15 -12.29 1.97 -1.65
N ILE A 16 -11.27 1.14 -1.41
CA ILE A 16 -11.15 0.36 -0.17
C ILE A 16 -11.05 1.31 1.04
N ASN A 17 -10.19 2.33 0.99
CA ASN A 17 -10.04 3.30 2.09
C ASN A 17 -11.34 4.05 2.39
N ALA A 18 -12.03 4.54 1.36
CA ALA A 18 -13.30 5.24 1.52
C ALA A 18 -14.36 4.32 2.15
N GLY A 19 -14.48 3.10 1.65
CA GLY A 19 -15.39 2.09 2.20
C GLY A 19 -15.05 1.74 3.65
N SER A 20 -13.77 1.52 3.97
CA SER A 20 -13.30 1.27 5.34
C SER A 20 -13.59 2.43 6.27
N ASN A 21 -13.44 3.68 5.81
CA ASN A 21 -13.75 4.86 6.62
C ASN A 21 -15.25 4.95 6.93
N ILE A 22 -16.12 4.73 5.94
CA ILE A 22 -17.59 4.71 6.14
C ILE A 22 -17.97 3.60 7.15
N LEU A 23 -17.42 2.40 6.97
CA LEU A 23 -17.65 1.29 7.90
C LEU A 23 -17.17 1.62 9.32
N ALA A 24 -16.00 2.25 9.46
CA ALA A 24 -15.47 2.65 10.75
C ALA A 24 -16.39 3.66 11.44
N GLN A 25 -16.88 4.67 10.72
CA GLN A 25 -17.86 5.62 11.25
C GLN A 25 -19.17 4.94 11.65
N GLY A 26 -19.64 3.96 10.87
CA GLY A 26 -20.83 3.17 11.19
C GLY A 26 -20.69 2.34 12.47
N ILE A 27 -19.56 1.64 12.62
CA ILE A 27 -19.24 0.87 13.83
C ILE A 27 -19.17 1.80 15.04
N THR A 28 -18.54 2.97 14.91
CA THR A 28 -18.46 3.97 15.98
C THR A 28 -19.84 4.50 16.37
N ALA A 29 -20.72 4.80 15.40
CA ALA A 29 -22.07 5.26 15.68
C ALA A 29 -22.89 4.23 16.48
N VAL A 30 -22.77 2.94 16.14
CA VAL A 30 -23.41 1.84 16.89
C VAL A 30 -22.84 1.72 18.30
N ARG A 31 -21.51 1.84 18.46
CA ARG A 31 -20.84 1.75 19.77
C ARG A 31 -21.18 2.92 20.70
N ASP A 32 -21.38 4.11 20.13
CA ASP A 32 -21.66 5.34 20.87
C ASP A 32 -23.15 5.59 21.13
N GLU A 33 -24.05 4.69 20.69
CA GLU A 33 -25.51 4.87 20.69
C GLU A 33 -25.97 6.20 20.04
N LYS A 34 -25.26 6.65 19.01
CA LYS A 34 -25.57 7.87 18.27
C LYS A 34 -26.21 7.55 16.92
N GLN A 35 -27.02 8.49 16.42
CA GLN A 35 -27.47 8.43 15.03
C GLN A 35 -26.27 8.55 14.09
N PHE A 36 -26.17 7.65 13.12
CA PHE A 36 -25.10 7.68 12.14
C PHE A 36 -25.12 9.00 11.36
N GLN A 37 -24.08 9.79 11.53
CA GLN A 37 -23.81 10.97 10.72
C GLN A 37 -22.47 10.78 10.04
N LEU A 38 -22.49 10.91 8.71
CA LEU A 38 -21.30 10.74 7.90
C LEU A 38 -20.42 12.00 8.01
N ASP A 39 -19.26 11.85 8.63
CA ASP A 39 -18.18 12.82 8.63
C ASP A 39 -17.50 12.81 7.25
N LEU A 40 -17.98 13.70 6.38
CA LEU A 40 -17.45 13.90 5.04
C LEU A 40 -16.02 14.41 5.07
N GLN A 41 -15.63 15.16 6.10
CA GLN A 41 -14.28 15.68 6.24
C GLN A 41 -13.31 14.53 6.47
N ALA A 42 -13.60 13.63 7.41
CA ALA A 42 -12.80 12.43 7.62
C ALA A 42 -12.76 11.56 6.35
N LEU A 43 -13.90 11.36 5.68
CA LEU A 43 -13.97 10.56 4.46
C LEU A 43 -13.05 11.11 3.36
N LEU A 44 -13.12 12.42 3.10
CA LEU A 44 -12.27 13.08 2.11
C LEU A 44 -10.80 13.01 2.50
N GLN A 45 -10.45 13.28 3.76
CA GLN A 45 -9.06 13.22 4.23
C GLN A 45 -8.46 11.81 4.04
N PHE A 46 -9.17 10.75 4.44
CA PHE A 46 -8.69 9.37 4.27
C PHE A 46 -8.59 8.98 2.79
N THR A 47 -9.55 9.40 1.97
CA THR A 47 -9.56 9.09 0.53
C THR A 47 -8.42 9.84 -0.19
N THR A 48 -8.22 11.12 0.11
CA THR A 48 -7.10 11.91 -0.43
C THR A 48 -5.76 11.36 0.03
N CYS A 49 -5.66 10.95 1.30
CA CYS A 49 -4.46 10.28 1.81
C CYS A 49 -4.17 9.01 1.00
N ALA A 50 -5.18 8.19 0.71
CA ALA A 50 -5.02 7.01 -0.13
C ALA A 50 -4.53 7.35 -1.55
N PHE A 51 -5.04 8.42 -2.18
CA PHE A 51 -4.58 8.87 -3.50
C PHE A 51 -3.12 9.33 -3.51
N ILE A 52 -2.61 9.85 -2.40
CA ILE A 52 -1.21 10.31 -2.28
C ILE A 52 -0.28 9.15 -1.92
N VAL A 53 -0.68 8.34 -0.94
CA VAL A 53 0.16 7.27 -0.37
C VAL A 53 0.23 6.05 -1.28
N SER A 54 -0.91 5.60 -1.83
CA SER A 54 -0.99 4.36 -2.62
C SER A 54 -0.06 4.30 -3.85
N PRO A 55 0.07 5.35 -4.69
CA PRO A 55 1.01 5.28 -5.81
C PRO A 55 2.46 5.19 -5.33
N MET A 56 2.81 5.80 -4.20
CA MET A 56 4.15 5.70 -3.63
C MET A 56 4.42 4.28 -3.09
N THR A 57 3.45 3.69 -2.40
CA THR A 57 3.52 2.29 -1.95
C THR A 57 3.63 1.34 -3.14
N PHE A 58 2.90 1.59 -4.22
CA PHE A 58 2.98 0.78 -5.45
C PHE A 58 4.39 0.80 -6.06
N LEU A 59 5.00 1.98 -6.19
CA LEU A 59 6.36 2.12 -6.72
C LEU A 59 7.40 1.44 -5.81
N TRP A 60 7.21 1.51 -4.49
CA TRP A 60 8.04 0.77 -3.53
C TRP A 60 7.97 -0.75 -3.74
N LEU A 61 6.75 -1.29 -3.85
CA LEU A 61 6.52 -2.72 -4.07
C LEU A 61 7.09 -3.18 -5.43
N GLU A 62 6.91 -2.39 -6.49
CA GLU A 62 7.47 -2.69 -7.82
C GLU A 62 9.00 -2.64 -7.82
N GLY A 63 9.59 -1.71 -7.07
CA GLY A 63 11.03 -1.65 -6.82
C GLY A 63 11.53 -2.90 -6.09
N LEU A 64 10.87 -3.31 -5.00
CA LEU A 64 11.22 -4.53 -4.28
C LEU A 64 11.09 -5.79 -5.14
N GLU A 65 10.06 -5.86 -5.99
CA GLU A 65 9.91 -6.96 -6.94
C GLU A 65 11.08 -7.01 -7.93
N SER A 66 11.52 -5.85 -8.41
CA SER A 66 12.64 -5.72 -9.35
C SER A 66 13.99 -6.14 -8.72
N TYR A 67 14.24 -5.79 -7.46
CA TYR A 67 15.49 -6.14 -6.77
C TYR A 67 15.55 -7.60 -6.29
N PHE A 68 14.43 -8.18 -5.90
CA PHE A 68 14.38 -9.51 -5.29
C PHE A 68 13.35 -10.42 -5.98
N PRO A 69 13.42 -10.69 -7.29
CA PRO A 69 12.35 -11.37 -8.04
C PRO A 69 11.87 -12.64 -7.32
N GLY A 70 10.55 -12.71 -7.07
CA GLY A 70 9.93 -13.81 -6.33
C GLY A 70 9.78 -15.07 -7.17
N ASN A 71 9.82 -14.90 -8.50
CA ASN A 71 9.76 -15.97 -9.46
C ASN A 71 10.97 -15.95 -10.40
N SER A 72 11.51 -17.12 -10.73
CA SER A 72 12.74 -17.23 -11.52
C SER A 72 12.57 -16.98 -13.03
N GLU A 73 11.34 -16.75 -13.52
CA GLU A 73 11.01 -16.79 -14.95
C GLU A 73 10.66 -15.45 -15.61
N GLU A 74 10.60 -14.34 -14.86
CA GLU A 74 10.01 -13.10 -15.42
C GLU A 74 10.90 -12.35 -16.43
N LYS A 75 12.15 -12.79 -16.66
CA LYS A 75 13.02 -12.23 -17.70
C LYS A 75 12.92 -12.90 -19.07
N ASP A 76 12.34 -14.09 -19.21
CA ASP A 76 12.35 -14.83 -20.49
C ASP A 76 11.11 -14.60 -21.39
N VAL A 77 10.03 -14.00 -20.87
CA VAL A 77 8.78 -13.89 -21.63
C VAL A 77 8.76 -12.71 -22.61
N LYS A 78 9.74 -11.79 -22.57
CA LYS A 78 9.80 -10.65 -23.51
C LYS A 78 10.65 -10.89 -24.76
N GLU A 79 11.45 -11.96 -24.86
CA GLU A 79 12.34 -12.15 -26.02
C GLU A 79 11.99 -13.33 -26.95
N ASN A 80 11.29 -14.37 -26.50
CA ASN A 80 11.04 -15.55 -27.34
C ASN A 80 9.58 -15.72 -27.77
N ARG A 81 9.10 -14.81 -28.62
CA ARG A 81 7.86 -15.00 -29.39
C ARG A 81 8.09 -15.68 -30.75
N SER A 82 9.08 -16.58 -30.86
CA SER A 82 9.36 -17.31 -32.10
C SER A 82 10.22 -18.57 -31.88
N LYS A 83 9.58 -19.70 -31.55
CA LYS A 83 9.81 -21.07 -32.11
C LYS A 83 9.52 -22.18 -31.09
N SER A 84 8.47 -22.94 -31.42
CA SER A 84 8.37 -24.41 -31.41
C SER A 84 8.71 -25.24 -30.17
N LYS A 85 7.65 -25.89 -29.65
CA LYS A 85 7.55 -27.25 -29.08
C LYS A 85 8.69 -27.77 -28.18
N SER A 86 8.39 -27.90 -26.89
CA SER A 86 8.60 -29.12 -26.10
C SER A 86 7.88 -29.04 -24.75
N LYS A 87 7.31 -30.17 -24.32
CA LYS A 87 6.76 -30.41 -22.98
C LYS A 87 7.89 -30.32 -21.96
N ASP A 88 7.77 -29.44 -20.97
CA ASP A 88 7.88 -29.83 -19.57
C ASP A 88 7.12 -28.81 -18.69
N THR A 89 6.24 -29.32 -17.84
CA THR A 89 5.46 -28.55 -16.86
C THR A 89 6.35 -28.28 -15.64
N GLY A 90 7.28 -27.33 -15.76
CA GLY A 90 8.04 -26.83 -14.64
C GLY A 90 7.19 -25.87 -13.82
N SER A 91 6.69 -26.30 -12.65
CA SER A 91 6.05 -25.40 -11.70
C SER A 91 6.99 -24.22 -11.38
N PRO A 92 6.52 -22.96 -11.40
CA PRO A 92 7.34 -21.79 -11.06
C PRO A 92 8.05 -22.04 -9.73
N LYS A 93 9.38 -22.20 -9.77
CA LYS A 93 10.19 -22.35 -8.56
C LYS A 93 10.25 -20.98 -7.90
N LEU A 94 9.32 -20.76 -6.98
CA LEU A 94 9.33 -19.62 -6.06
C LEU A 94 10.72 -19.52 -5.43
N ASN A 95 11.37 -18.37 -5.59
CA ASN A 95 12.63 -18.12 -4.93
C ASN A 95 12.36 -17.73 -3.48
N ILE A 96 12.14 -18.74 -2.65
CA ILE A 96 11.76 -18.59 -1.23
C ILE A 96 12.71 -17.65 -0.49
N LYS A 97 14.01 -17.66 -0.80
CA LYS A 97 15.00 -16.77 -0.19
C LYS A 97 14.73 -15.30 -0.53
N ASN A 98 14.45 -15.00 -1.80
CA ASN A 98 14.10 -13.65 -2.24
C ASN A 98 12.76 -13.20 -1.66
N THR A 99 11.77 -14.09 -1.60
CA THR A 99 10.46 -13.80 -1.00
C THR A 99 10.57 -13.47 0.48
N ILE A 100 11.36 -14.23 1.25
CA ILE A 100 11.60 -13.94 2.68
C ILE A 100 12.33 -12.60 2.83
N ALA A 101 13.37 -12.35 2.03
CA ALA A 101 14.11 -11.08 2.07
C ALA A 101 13.19 -9.88 1.79
N LYS A 102 12.32 -9.99 0.78
CA LYS A 102 11.29 -8.98 0.48
C LYS A 102 10.39 -8.71 1.66
N ILE A 103 9.83 -9.76 2.27
CA ILE A 103 8.91 -9.61 3.40
C ILE A 103 9.62 -8.88 4.55
N VAL A 104 10.85 -9.27 4.89
CA VAL A 104 11.61 -8.62 5.97
C VAL A 104 11.88 -7.14 5.64
N ILE A 105 12.31 -6.84 4.41
CA ILE A 105 12.59 -5.47 3.98
C ILE A 105 11.29 -4.64 3.95
N ASP A 106 10.19 -5.21 3.48
CA ASP A 106 8.90 -4.54 3.39
C ASP A 106 8.33 -4.25 4.78
N GLN A 107 8.40 -5.19 5.73
CA GLN A 107 7.92 -4.96 7.09
C GLN A 107 8.75 -3.92 7.85
N ILE A 108 10.07 -3.89 7.67
CA ILE A 108 10.95 -2.95 8.38
C ILE A 108 11.00 -1.59 7.68
N ILE A 109 11.41 -1.56 6.42
CA ILE A 109 11.67 -0.31 5.68
C ILE A 109 10.38 0.20 5.05
N GLY A 110 9.66 -0.68 4.35
CA GLY A 110 8.38 -0.34 3.73
C GLY A 110 7.36 0.13 4.77
N GLY A 111 7.19 -0.62 5.85
CA GLY A 111 6.31 -0.30 6.97
C GLY A 111 6.68 1.02 7.64
N ALA A 112 7.96 1.23 7.97
CA ALA A 112 8.40 2.48 8.59
C ALA A 112 8.14 3.70 7.70
N TRP A 113 8.54 3.64 6.42
CA TRP A 113 8.29 4.73 5.48
C TRP A 113 6.80 4.97 5.25
N ASN A 114 6.01 3.91 5.07
CA ASN A 114 4.57 4.01 4.84
C ASN A 114 3.83 4.64 6.05
N THR A 115 4.24 4.29 7.27
CA THR A 115 3.71 4.93 8.49
C THR A 115 4.06 6.40 8.56
N VAL A 116 5.31 6.78 8.27
CA VAL A 116 5.73 8.20 8.23
C VAL A 116 4.94 8.97 7.18
N LEU A 117 4.81 8.41 5.97
CA LEU A 117 4.09 9.03 4.87
C LEU A 117 2.60 9.22 5.20
N PHE A 118 1.98 8.22 5.83
CA PHE A 118 0.60 8.30 6.29
C PHE A 118 0.42 9.39 7.34
N ILE A 119 1.26 9.44 8.38
CA ILE A 119 1.17 10.44 9.45
C ILE A 119 1.39 11.85 8.90
N ALA A 120 2.42 12.02 8.07
CA ALA A 120 2.70 13.31 7.45
C ALA A 120 1.55 13.78 6.58
N THR A 121 1.08 12.92 5.67
CA THR A 121 -0.01 13.25 4.75
C THR A 121 -1.30 13.54 5.49
N MET A 122 -1.70 12.65 6.41
CA MET A 122 -2.92 12.83 7.17
C MET A 122 -2.85 14.03 8.11
N GLY A 123 -1.68 14.32 8.66
CA GLY A 123 -1.43 15.48 9.50
C GLY A 123 -1.56 16.80 8.74
N MET A 124 -0.98 16.86 7.54
CA MET A 124 -1.16 18.00 6.64
C MET A 124 -2.62 18.18 6.23
N LEU A 125 -3.33 17.11 5.89
CA LEU A 125 -4.76 17.15 5.52
C LEU A 125 -5.67 17.57 6.68
N ARG A 126 -5.22 17.36 7.92
CA ARG A 126 -5.89 17.82 9.14
C ARG A 126 -5.49 19.23 9.56
N GLY A 127 -4.53 19.87 8.86
CA GLY A 127 -4.05 21.19 9.19
C GLY A 127 -3.24 21.26 10.49
N MET A 128 -2.59 20.15 10.89
CA MET A 128 -1.73 20.14 12.06
C MET A 128 -0.45 20.95 11.80
N GLU A 129 0.10 21.56 12.85
CA GLU A 129 1.41 22.22 12.77
C GLU A 129 2.52 21.22 12.51
N TYR A 130 3.59 21.69 11.85
CA TYR A 130 4.73 20.86 11.48
C TYR A 130 5.37 20.17 12.69
N GLU A 131 5.49 20.88 13.82
CA GLU A 131 6.05 20.32 15.05
C GLU A 131 5.19 19.18 15.62
N ALA A 132 3.86 19.31 15.55
CA ALA A 132 2.94 18.25 15.99
C ALA A 132 3.03 17.01 15.09
N ILE A 133 3.23 17.20 13.78
CA ILE A 133 3.47 16.09 12.83
C ILE A 133 4.80 15.40 13.14
N LEU A 134 5.87 16.16 13.37
CA LEU A 134 7.18 15.62 13.74
C LEU A 134 7.13 14.87 15.06
N GLU A 135 6.38 15.38 16.04
CA GLU A 135 6.20 14.71 17.32
C GLU A 135 5.48 13.38 17.15
N GLN A 136 4.41 13.31 16.36
CA GLN A 136 3.73 12.05 16.06
C GLN A 136 4.67 11.05 15.36
N ILE A 137 5.46 11.50 14.39
CA ILE A 137 6.47 10.67 13.73
C ILE A 137 7.52 10.17 14.73
N ARG A 138 7.98 11.01 15.66
CA ARG A 138 8.95 10.65 16.69
C ARG A 138 8.38 9.61 17.66
N ASN A 139 7.10 9.73 17.99
CA ASN A 139 6.41 8.90 18.99
C ASN A 139 5.91 7.56 18.44
N VAL A 140 5.98 7.32 17.13
CA VAL A 140 5.68 6.01 16.50
C VAL A 140 6.55 4.85 17.04
N ARG A 141 7.64 5.16 17.76
CA ARG A 141 8.65 4.20 18.23
C ARG A 141 8.26 3.25 19.38
N VAL A 142 7.00 3.17 19.82
CA VAL A 142 6.64 2.38 21.04
C VAL A 142 5.91 1.06 20.76
N LEU A 143 5.50 0.75 19.54
CA LEU A 143 4.70 -0.47 19.25
C LEU A 143 5.30 -1.42 18.19
N ALA A 144 6.50 -1.14 17.68
CA ALA A 144 7.12 -1.90 16.59
C ALA A 144 8.32 -2.77 17.00
N ILE A 145 8.52 -3.01 18.30
CA ILE A 145 9.46 -4.01 18.85
C ILE A 145 8.80 -4.67 20.06
#